data_AF-A0A7G9GDH6-F1
#
_entry.id   AF-A0A7G9GDH6-F1
#
_cell.length_a   1.000
_cell.length_b   1.000
_cell.length_c   1.000
_cell.angle_alpha   90.00
_cell.angle_beta   90.00
_cell.angle_gamma   90.00
#
_symmetry.space_group_name_H-M   'P 1'
#
loop_
_entity.id
_entity.type
_entity.pdbx_description
1 polymer ?
#
loop_
_entity_poly.entity_id
_entity_poly.type
_entity_poly.pdbx_seq_one_letter_code
_entity_poly.pdbx_strand_id
1 'polypeptide(L)'
;MKKINEEMTELIDKAVAGDKESLELLIKNIQDMVFNLSLRMLGTFSDAEDAAQDILFKVVTHLSSFRKESSFSTWVFRIASNHLTNYKKHMFAQFPLSFEFYGDDIENADTQDIPDLTQNVENSILAEELKMSCTNVMLQCLDPESRCIFILGTMFKLDSRIAGDILGISPENYRKRFSRIRRKMADFLSQYCGEYGLGKCKCRDRVNYAIQNHRINPSQLDFTAAAVISVEQMIEVKNAMEEIDDLSQQFSFCKCYESTDKVKQYFEDFLNSTVTNTVMEAHRRKL
;
A
#
# COMPACT_ATOMS: atom_id res chain seq x y z
N MET A 1 -7.64 3.97 24.22
CA MET A 1 -8.39 2.95 23.44
C MET A 1 -9.90 3.11 23.54
N LYS A 2 -10.54 3.05 24.73
CA LYS A 2 -12.02 3.14 24.84
C LYS A 2 -12.61 4.45 24.31
N LYS A 3 -12.01 5.60 24.68
CA LYS A 3 -12.44 6.94 24.26
C LYS A 3 -12.29 7.21 22.75
N ILE A 4 -11.19 6.75 22.14
CA ILE A 4 -10.94 6.86 20.68
C ILE A 4 -11.95 6.01 19.88
N ASN A 5 -12.30 4.81 20.39
CA ASN A 5 -13.32 3.97 19.75
C ASN A 5 -14.74 4.55 19.91
N GLU A 6 -15.04 5.21 21.03
CA GLU A 6 -16.31 5.91 21.26
C GLU A 6 -16.44 7.13 20.32
N GLU A 7 -15.39 7.93 20.17
CA GLU A 7 -15.33 9.07 19.24
C GLU A 7 -15.45 8.63 17.77
N MET A 8 -14.76 7.56 17.37
CA MET A 8 -14.85 6.99 16.01
C MET A 8 -16.25 6.44 15.72
N THR A 9 -16.88 5.79 16.70
CA THR A 9 -18.23 5.23 16.53
C THR A 9 -19.27 6.33 16.33
N GLU A 10 -19.18 7.41 17.12
CA GLU A 10 -20.05 8.57 16.99
C GLU A 10 -19.85 9.27 15.63
N LEU A 11 -18.61 9.38 15.18
CA LEU A 11 -18.27 9.93 13.87
C LEU A 11 -18.90 9.13 12.73
N ILE A 12 -18.85 7.80 12.81
CA ILE A 12 -19.49 6.89 11.86
C ILE A 12 -21.01 7.07 11.87
N ASP A 13 -21.63 7.17 13.03
CA ASP A 13 -23.09 7.34 13.13
C ASP A 13 -23.55 8.66 12.52
N LYS A 14 -22.83 9.75 12.77
CA LYS A 14 -23.09 11.04 12.13
C LYS A 14 -22.93 10.97 10.62
N ALA A 15 -21.84 10.36 10.14
CA ALA A 15 -21.62 10.19 8.70
C ALA A 15 -22.73 9.36 8.03
N VAL A 16 -23.19 8.26 8.67
CA VAL A 16 -24.32 7.45 8.18
C VAL A 16 -25.63 8.24 8.21
N ALA A 17 -25.84 9.10 9.21
CA ALA A 17 -26.97 10.03 9.26
C ALA A 17 -26.86 11.18 8.22
N GLY A 18 -25.82 11.18 7.40
CA GLY A 18 -25.60 12.18 6.35
C GLY A 18 -25.01 13.47 6.90
N ASP A 19 -24.18 13.42 7.94
CA ASP A 19 -23.30 14.52 8.30
C ASP A 19 -22.06 14.53 7.40
N LYS A 20 -21.91 15.59 6.62
CA LYS A 20 -20.85 15.69 5.61
C LYS A 20 -19.49 15.76 6.27
N GLU A 21 -19.31 16.67 7.23
CA GLU A 21 -18.04 16.89 7.93
C GLU A 21 -17.51 15.60 8.57
N SER A 22 -18.40 14.81 9.20
CA SER A 22 -18.04 13.52 9.77
C SER A 22 -17.57 12.53 8.71
N LEU A 23 -18.21 12.50 7.54
CA LEU A 23 -17.80 11.66 6.42
C LEU A 23 -16.42 12.09 5.88
N GLU A 24 -16.17 13.38 5.73
CA GLU A 24 -14.88 13.89 5.25
C GLU A 24 -13.76 13.49 6.22
N LEU A 25 -14.00 13.64 7.52
CA LEU A 25 -13.02 13.26 8.54
C LEU A 25 -12.74 11.75 8.55
N LEU A 26 -13.77 10.91 8.41
CA LEU A 26 -13.59 9.46 8.32
C LEU A 26 -12.70 9.06 7.15
N ILE A 27 -12.96 9.63 5.98
CA ILE A 27 -12.20 9.28 4.78
C ILE A 27 -10.78 9.83 4.85
N LYS A 28 -10.60 11.07 5.33
CA LYS A 28 -9.26 11.64 5.57
C LYS A 28 -8.42 10.74 6.49
N ASN A 29 -9.04 10.09 7.48
CA ASN A 29 -8.35 9.16 8.38
C ASN A 29 -7.95 7.82 7.74
N ILE A 30 -8.54 7.43 6.60
CA ILE A 30 -8.26 6.13 5.96
C ILE A 30 -7.60 6.24 4.59
N GLN A 31 -7.63 7.41 3.93
CA GLN A 31 -7.15 7.59 2.55
C GLN A 31 -5.69 7.19 2.39
N ASP A 32 -4.83 7.55 3.35
CA ASP A 32 -3.40 7.26 3.30
C ASP A 32 -3.17 5.74 3.43
N MET A 33 -3.89 5.10 4.34
CA MET A 33 -3.82 3.64 4.53
C MET A 33 -4.28 2.89 3.28
N VAL A 34 -5.39 3.31 2.66
CA VAL A 34 -5.91 2.73 1.42
C VAL A 34 -4.94 2.94 0.26
N PHE A 35 -4.38 4.15 0.13
CA PHE A 35 -3.41 4.47 -0.90
C PHE A 35 -2.14 3.62 -0.76
N ASN A 36 -1.56 3.52 0.45
CA ASN A 36 -0.38 2.69 0.67
C ASN A 36 -0.64 1.22 0.38
N LEU A 37 -1.77 0.65 0.83
CA LEU A 37 -2.08 -0.73 0.50
C LEU A 37 -2.20 -0.92 -1.03
N SER A 38 -2.82 0.02 -1.73
CA SER A 38 -2.96 0.00 -3.19
C SER A 38 -1.61 0.09 -3.89
N LEU A 39 -0.74 1.00 -3.48
CA LEU A 39 0.61 1.18 -4.03
C LEU A 39 1.45 -0.10 -3.90
N ARG A 40 1.41 -0.74 -2.74
CA ARG A 40 2.14 -1.99 -2.49
C ARG A 40 1.53 -3.17 -3.25
N MET A 41 0.22 -3.17 -3.42
CA MET A 41 -0.48 -4.21 -4.17
C MET A 41 -0.28 -4.09 -5.68
N LEU A 42 -0.20 -2.88 -6.24
CA LEU A 42 -0.25 -2.64 -7.68
C LEU A 42 1.07 -2.14 -8.29
N GLY A 43 2.00 -1.63 -7.48
CA GLY A 43 3.38 -1.35 -7.86
C GLY A 43 3.63 0.05 -8.44
N THR A 44 2.62 0.76 -8.93
CA THR A 44 2.75 2.11 -9.50
C THR A 44 1.84 3.12 -8.80
N PHE A 45 2.23 4.40 -8.78
CA PHE A 45 1.40 5.47 -8.22
C PHE A 45 0.09 5.59 -8.99
N SER A 46 0.13 5.63 -10.32
CA SER A 46 -1.08 5.78 -11.15
C SER A 46 -2.11 4.68 -10.87
N ASP A 47 -1.71 3.41 -10.84
CA ASP A 47 -2.63 2.30 -10.55
C ASP A 47 -3.15 2.38 -9.10
N ALA A 48 -2.30 2.82 -8.17
CA ALA A 48 -2.66 2.97 -6.76
C ALA A 48 -3.69 4.07 -6.53
N GLU A 49 -3.55 5.21 -7.21
CA GLU A 49 -4.50 6.32 -7.15
C GLU A 49 -5.87 5.87 -7.63
N ASP A 50 -5.94 5.24 -8.80
CA ASP A 50 -7.20 4.79 -9.40
C ASP A 50 -7.89 3.74 -8.51
N ALA A 51 -7.14 2.77 -7.99
CA ALA A 51 -7.69 1.78 -7.07
C ALA A 51 -8.10 2.38 -5.71
N ALA A 52 -7.34 3.32 -5.18
CA ALA A 52 -7.69 4.00 -3.92
C ALA A 52 -9.01 4.76 -4.05
N GLN A 53 -9.22 5.47 -5.16
CA GLN A 53 -10.49 6.15 -5.46
C GLN A 53 -11.66 5.17 -5.47
N ASP A 54 -11.54 4.06 -6.22
CA ASP A 54 -12.58 3.02 -6.28
C ASP A 54 -12.88 2.42 -4.89
N ILE A 55 -11.85 2.22 -4.07
CA ILE A 55 -12.01 1.66 -2.71
C ILE A 55 -12.68 2.66 -1.78
N LEU A 56 -12.25 3.92 -1.78
CA LEU A 56 -12.86 4.98 -0.97
C LEU A 56 -14.34 5.16 -1.35
N PHE A 57 -14.65 5.12 -2.65
CA PHE A 57 -16.04 5.13 -3.12
C PHE A 57 -16.86 3.95 -2.57
N LYS A 58 -16.29 2.73 -2.60
CA LYS A 58 -16.93 1.55 -1.98
C LYS A 58 -17.13 1.70 -0.48
N VAL A 59 -16.16 2.28 0.22
CA VAL A 59 -16.26 2.55 1.67
C VAL A 59 -17.44 3.49 1.95
N VAL A 60 -17.55 4.61 1.24
CA VAL A 60 -18.65 5.57 1.43
C VAL A 60 -19.99 4.93 1.12
N THR A 61 -20.14 4.27 -0.04
CA THR A 61 -21.41 3.67 -0.48
C THR A 61 -21.88 2.51 0.37
N HIS A 62 -20.95 1.81 1.04
CA HIS A 62 -21.27 0.71 1.94
C HIS A 62 -21.19 1.08 3.42
N LEU A 63 -20.96 2.35 3.77
CA LEU A 63 -20.73 2.77 5.15
C LEU A 63 -21.87 2.34 6.09
N SER A 64 -23.12 2.47 5.66
CA SER A 64 -24.28 2.05 6.47
C SER A 64 -24.38 0.53 6.72
N SER A 65 -23.60 -0.29 6.01
CA SER A 65 -23.54 -1.74 6.23
C SER A 65 -22.52 -2.14 7.29
N PHE A 66 -21.72 -1.19 7.79
CA PHE A 66 -20.73 -1.45 8.81
C PHE A 66 -21.41 -1.75 10.16
N ARG A 67 -21.37 -3.02 10.58
CA ARG A 67 -22.05 -3.51 11.80
C ARG A 67 -21.30 -3.25 13.10
N LYS A 68 -20.12 -2.61 13.07
CA LYS A 68 -19.26 -2.34 14.24
C LYS A 68 -18.82 -3.59 15.02
N GLU A 69 -18.82 -4.75 14.37
CA GLU A 69 -18.33 -6.03 14.92
C GLU A 69 -16.79 -6.12 14.89
N SER A 70 -16.14 -5.22 14.15
CA SER A 70 -14.68 -5.04 14.09
C SER A 70 -14.35 -3.55 14.21
N SER A 71 -13.06 -3.19 14.27
CA SER A 71 -12.68 -1.79 14.06
C SER A 71 -13.08 -1.33 12.65
N PHE A 72 -13.28 -0.02 12.49
CA PHE A 72 -13.55 0.58 11.17
C PHE A 72 -12.40 0.32 10.20
N SER A 73 -11.15 0.46 10.65
CA SER A 73 -9.96 0.15 9.86
C SER A 73 -9.95 -1.29 9.34
N THR A 74 -10.32 -2.27 10.17
CA THR A 74 -10.40 -3.69 9.76
C THR A 74 -11.45 -3.88 8.65
N TRP A 75 -12.59 -3.22 8.76
CA TRP A 75 -13.64 -3.29 7.74
C TRP A 75 -13.20 -2.64 6.42
N VAL A 76 -12.51 -1.51 6.48
CA VAL A 76 -11.91 -0.87 5.29
C VAL A 76 -10.85 -1.76 4.66
N PHE A 77 -9.96 -2.37 5.45
CA PHE A 77 -8.96 -3.32 4.97
C PHE A 77 -9.60 -4.52 4.25
N ARG A 78 -10.75 -5.01 4.71
CA ARG A 78 -11.50 -6.08 4.02
C ARG A 78 -11.96 -5.64 2.64
N ILE A 79 -12.55 -4.45 2.54
CA ILE A 79 -13.00 -3.90 1.25
C ILE A 79 -11.80 -3.71 0.32
N ALA A 80 -10.74 -3.10 0.81
CA ALA A 80 -9.53 -2.81 0.05
C ALA A 80 -8.82 -4.09 -0.42
N SER A 81 -8.58 -5.05 0.47
CA SER A 81 -7.90 -6.31 0.15
C SER A 81 -8.68 -7.13 -0.88
N ASN A 82 -10.01 -7.20 -0.74
CA ASN A 82 -10.86 -7.88 -1.71
C ASN A 82 -10.87 -7.16 -3.07
N HIS A 83 -10.89 -5.82 -3.08
CA HIS A 83 -10.80 -5.04 -4.30
C HIS A 83 -9.46 -5.31 -5.00
N LEU A 84 -8.34 -5.15 -4.29
CA LEU A 84 -6.99 -5.18 -4.84
C LEU A 84 -6.56 -6.58 -5.31
N THR A 85 -6.94 -7.63 -4.59
CA THR A 85 -6.65 -9.02 -5.01
C THR A 85 -7.31 -9.37 -6.35
N ASN A 86 -8.44 -8.74 -6.65
CA ASN A 86 -9.20 -8.94 -7.88
C ASN A 86 -8.96 -7.84 -8.94
N TYR A 87 -8.09 -6.87 -8.67
CA TYR A 87 -7.81 -5.78 -9.60
C TYR A 87 -6.97 -6.29 -10.77
N LYS A 88 -7.46 -6.13 -12.01
CA LYS A 88 -6.80 -6.64 -13.22
C LYS A 88 -6.35 -5.58 -14.22
N LYS A 89 -6.65 -4.30 -13.95
CA LYS A 89 -6.31 -3.21 -14.87
C LYS A 89 -4.85 -2.79 -14.80
N HIS A 90 -4.17 -3.10 -13.68
CA HIS A 90 -2.80 -2.66 -13.43
C HIS A 90 -1.74 -3.33 -14.32
N MET A 91 -0.59 -2.67 -14.45
CA MET A 91 0.52 -3.10 -15.31
C MET A 91 0.94 -4.57 -15.09
N PHE A 92 1.16 -4.97 -13.84
CA PHE A 92 1.66 -6.31 -13.50
C PHE A 92 0.63 -7.44 -13.60
N ALA A 93 -0.66 -7.13 -13.81
CA ALA A 93 -1.64 -8.15 -14.20
C ALA A 93 -1.52 -8.49 -15.69
N GLN A 94 -1.10 -7.52 -16.51
CA GLN A 94 -0.91 -7.68 -17.95
C GLN A 94 0.49 -8.25 -18.27
N PHE A 95 1.49 -7.86 -17.48
CA PHE A 95 2.87 -8.30 -17.58
C PHE A 95 3.34 -8.88 -16.24
N PRO A 96 3.02 -10.16 -15.95
CA PRO A 96 3.37 -10.79 -14.68
C PRO A 96 4.88 -10.87 -14.47
N LEU A 97 5.30 -10.60 -13.24
CA LEU A 97 6.69 -10.69 -12.81
C LEU A 97 6.90 -11.97 -11.99
N SER A 98 8.09 -12.57 -12.07
CA SER A 98 8.49 -13.69 -11.20
C SER A 98 9.84 -13.43 -10.55
N PHE A 99 10.14 -14.13 -9.46
CA PHE A 99 11.43 -14.03 -8.79
C PHE A 99 12.57 -14.51 -9.67
N GLU A 100 12.34 -15.54 -10.49
CA GLU A 100 13.32 -16.08 -11.42
C GLU A 100 13.67 -15.04 -12.49
N PHE A 101 12.67 -14.40 -13.10
CA PHE A 101 12.88 -13.32 -14.06
C PHE A 101 13.57 -12.11 -13.42
N TYR A 102 13.14 -11.70 -12.22
CA TYR A 102 13.73 -10.55 -11.54
C TYR A 102 15.18 -10.82 -11.10
N GLY A 103 15.48 -12.06 -10.68
CA GLY A 103 16.83 -12.51 -10.36
C GLY A 103 17.73 -12.53 -11.60
N ASP A 104 17.23 -13.03 -12.73
CA ASP A 104 17.95 -13.02 -14.02
C ASP A 104 18.26 -11.60 -14.50
N ASP A 105 17.31 -10.67 -14.39
CA ASP A 105 17.56 -9.25 -14.68
C ASP A 105 18.62 -8.65 -13.74
N ILE A 106 18.68 -9.07 -12.47
CA ILE A 106 19.76 -8.64 -11.59
C ILE A 106 21.10 -9.27 -12.01
N GLU A 107 21.07 -10.49 -12.52
CA GLU A 107 22.27 -11.21 -12.85
C GLU A 107 22.91 -10.79 -14.15
N ASN A 108 22.09 -10.55 -15.16
CA ASN A 108 22.48 -10.41 -16.54
C ASN A 108 22.18 -9.02 -17.11
N ALA A 109 21.75 -8.06 -16.27
CA ALA A 109 21.61 -6.67 -16.70
C ALA A 109 22.93 -6.15 -17.27
N ASP A 110 22.88 -5.75 -18.54
CA ASP A 110 23.96 -5.01 -19.16
C ASP A 110 23.91 -3.56 -18.68
N THR A 111 24.69 -3.26 -17.65
CA THR A 111 24.87 -1.90 -17.14
C THR A 111 26.06 -1.20 -17.76
N GLN A 112 26.79 -1.87 -18.67
CA GLN A 112 27.93 -1.30 -19.37
C GLN A 112 27.42 -0.47 -20.56
N ASP A 113 28.16 0.58 -20.92
CA ASP A 113 27.88 1.41 -22.10
C ASP A 113 26.50 2.10 -22.16
N ILE A 114 25.79 2.24 -21.04
CA ILE A 114 24.57 3.06 -20.98
C ILE A 114 24.97 4.54 -20.85
N PRO A 115 24.46 5.45 -21.70
CA PRO A 115 24.73 6.87 -21.56
C PRO A 115 24.24 7.41 -20.22
N ASP A 116 24.74 8.57 -19.82
CA ASP A 116 24.18 9.30 -18.68
C ASP A 116 22.77 9.78 -19.02
N LEU A 117 21.78 9.18 -18.35
CA LEU A 117 20.37 9.48 -18.48
C LEU A 117 19.82 10.21 -17.25
N THR A 118 20.68 10.63 -16.31
CA THR A 118 20.27 11.21 -15.01
C THR A 118 19.60 12.58 -15.11
N GLN A 119 19.70 13.25 -16.27
CA GLN A 119 19.15 14.59 -16.51
C GLN A 119 19.60 15.64 -15.47
N ASN A 120 20.82 15.54 -14.97
CA ASN A 120 21.40 16.40 -13.91
C ASN A 120 20.79 16.23 -12.51
N VAL A 121 19.96 15.22 -12.29
CA VAL A 121 19.52 14.85 -10.93
C VAL A 121 20.64 14.09 -10.24
N GLU A 122 20.90 14.39 -8.96
CA GLU A 122 21.94 13.70 -8.20
C GLU A 122 21.71 12.19 -8.17
N ASN A 123 22.76 11.40 -8.46
CA ASN A 123 22.68 9.94 -8.48
C ASN A 123 22.23 9.36 -7.13
N SER A 124 22.60 10.00 -6.01
CA SER A 124 22.14 9.64 -4.67
C SER A 124 20.60 9.63 -4.55
N ILE A 125 19.94 10.64 -5.11
CA ILE A 125 18.48 10.78 -5.12
C ILE A 125 17.87 9.70 -6.01
N LEU A 126 18.40 9.52 -7.22
CA LEU A 126 17.91 8.49 -8.15
C LEU A 126 18.13 7.07 -7.64
N ALA A 127 19.21 6.83 -6.90
CA ALA A 127 19.48 5.54 -6.27
C ALA A 127 18.49 5.25 -5.14
N GLU A 128 18.10 6.25 -4.35
CA GLU A 128 17.04 6.12 -3.33
C GLU A 128 15.66 5.92 -3.98
N GLU A 129 15.34 6.66 -5.04
CA GLU A 129 14.15 6.46 -5.86
C GLU A 129 14.07 5.02 -6.38
N LEU A 130 15.17 4.53 -6.97
CA LEU A 130 15.27 3.16 -7.45
C LEU A 130 15.12 2.14 -6.34
N LYS A 131 15.73 2.38 -5.18
CA LYS A 131 15.61 1.50 -4.01
C LYS A 131 14.15 1.36 -3.61
N MET A 132 13.42 2.47 -3.49
CA MET A 132 12.00 2.44 -3.13
C MET A 132 11.16 1.78 -4.23
N SER A 133 11.39 2.10 -5.50
CA SER A 133 10.71 1.48 -6.65
C SER A 133 10.90 -0.04 -6.68
N CYS A 134 12.14 -0.52 -6.57
CA CYS A 134 12.46 -1.96 -6.54
C CYS A 134 11.74 -2.69 -5.41
N THR A 135 11.61 -2.09 -4.23
CA THR A 135 10.91 -2.71 -3.11
C THR A 135 9.40 -2.86 -3.34
N ASN A 136 8.81 -2.02 -4.19
CA ASN A 136 7.42 -2.12 -4.63
C ASN A 136 7.24 -3.10 -5.77
N VAL A 137 8.12 -3.05 -6.77
CA VAL A 137 8.08 -3.92 -7.95
C VAL A 137 8.35 -5.37 -7.56
N MET A 138 9.27 -5.64 -6.62
CA MET A 138 9.58 -7.00 -6.17
C MET A 138 8.36 -7.70 -5.52
N LEU A 139 7.46 -6.95 -4.87
CA LEU A 139 6.20 -7.51 -4.35
C LEU A 139 5.32 -8.09 -5.47
N GLN A 140 5.50 -7.62 -6.70
CA GLN A 140 4.74 -8.08 -7.86
C GLN A 140 5.13 -9.49 -8.30
N CYS A 141 6.29 -10.00 -7.84
CA CYS A 141 6.70 -11.40 -8.01
C CYS A 141 5.88 -12.39 -7.16
N LEU A 142 5.13 -11.90 -6.17
CA LEU A 142 4.17 -12.70 -5.41
C LEU A 142 2.83 -12.73 -6.12
N ASP A 143 2.09 -13.83 -5.99
CA ASP A 143 0.68 -13.85 -6.36
C ASP A 143 -0.13 -12.84 -5.50
N PRO A 144 -1.28 -12.34 -5.99
CA PRO A 144 -2.03 -11.29 -5.29
C PRO A 144 -2.38 -11.61 -3.84
N GLU A 145 -2.74 -12.86 -3.52
CA GLU A 145 -3.08 -13.22 -2.13
C GLU A 145 -1.84 -13.23 -1.24
N SER A 146 -0.75 -13.86 -1.69
CA SER A 146 0.51 -13.88 -0.95
C SER A 146 1.08 -12.48 -0.76
N ARG A 147 0.94 -11.61 -1.76
CA ARG A 147 1.30 -10.20 -1.69
C ARG A 147 0.51 -9.48 -0.61
N CYS A 148 -0.81 -9.67 -0.59
CA CYS A 148 -1.68 -9.06 0.42
C CYS A 148 -1.30 -9.53 1.84
N ILE A 149 -1.11 -10.84 2.04
CA ILE A 149 -0.64 -11.41 3.32
C ILE A 149 0.67 -10.76 3.77
N PHE A 150 1.63 -10.63 2.86
CA PHE A 150 2.92 -10.04 3.18
C PHE A 150 2.79 -8.57 3.59
N ILE A 151 2.00 -7.78 2.85
CA ILE A 151 1.82 -6.34 3.13
C ILE A 151 1.12 -6.13 4.48
N LEU A 152 0.04 -6.87 4.75
CA LEU A 152 -0.69 -6.77 6.02
C LEU A 152 0.20 -7.10 7.23
N GLY A 153 1.02 -8.14 7.12
CA GLY A 153 1.89 -8.57 8.22
C GLY A 153 3.17 -7.74 8.37
N THR A 154 3.80 -7.34 7.27
CA THR A 154 5.10 -6.68 7.29
C THR A 154 4.98 -5.16 7.43
N MET A 155 4.07 -4.55 6.68
CA MET A 155 3.98 -3.08 6.58
C MET A 155 2.95 -2.52 7.55
N PHE A 156 1.76 -3.12 7.60
CA PHE A 156 0.71 -2.71 8.53
C PHE A 156 0.82 -3.39 9.91
N LYS A 157 1.72 -4.35 10.07
CA LYS A 157 2.02 -5.07 11.33
C LYS A 157 0.77 -5.65 11.99
N LEU A 158 -0.14 -6.18 11.18
CA LEU A 158 -1.40 -6.71 11.69
C LEU A 158 -1.19 -8.07 12.38
N ASP A 159 -1.77 -8.22 13.56
CA ASP A 159 -1.86 -9.49 14.25
C ASP A 159 -2.67 -10.52 13.45
N SER A 160 -2.28 -11.78 13.61
CA SER A 160 -2.83 -12.92 12.86
C SER A 160 -4.35 -13.08 12.93
N ARG A 161 -5.02 -12.63 14.00
CA ARG A 161 -6.47 -12.74 14.13
C ARG A 161 -7.15 -11.76 13.18
N ILE A 162 -6.79 -10.49 13.27
CA ILE A 162 -7.34 -9.43 12.42
C ILE A 162 -6.96 -9.65 10.96
N ALA A 163 -5.72 -10.07 10.67
CA ALA A 163 -5.33 -10.41 9.31
C ALA A 163 -6.11 -11.62 8.76
N GLY A 164 -6.39 -12.63 9.60
CA GLY A 164 -7.27 -13.75 9.27
C GLY A 164 -8.69 -13.30 8.95
N ASP A 165 -9.26 -12.41 9.77
CA ASP A 165 -10.59 -11.82 9.55
C ASP A 165 -10.64 -10.98 8.27
N ILE A 166 -9.56 -10.26 7.94
CA ILE A 166 -9.46 -9.47 6.71
C ILE A 166 -9.49 -10.37 5.49
N LEU A 167 -8.72 -11.46 5.53
CA LEU A 167 -8.48 -12.35 4.39
C LEU A 167 -9.47 -13.54 4.32
N GLY A 168 -10.32 -13.73 5.32
CA GLY A 168 -11.25 -14.86 5.39
C GLY A 168 -10.57 -16.22 5.61
N ILE A 169 -9.42 -16.25 6.31
CA ILE A 169 -8.67 -17.47 6.61
C ILE A 169 -8.41 -17.59 8.12
N SER A 170 -8.13 -18.80 8.62
CA SER A 170 -7.80 -18.95 10.04
C SER A 170 -6.47 -18.26 10.41
N PRO A 171 -6.32 -17.77 11.65
CA PRO A 171 -5.08 -17.14 12.12
C PRO A 171 -3.85 -18.06 11.95
N GLU A 172 -4.02 -19.37 12.15
CA GLU A 172 -2.98 -20.37 11.97
C GLU A 172 -2.56 -20.51 10.50
N ASN A 173 -3.53 -20.48 9.58
CA ASN A 173 -3.25 -20.53 8.15
C ASN A 173 -2.53 -19.25 7.70
N TYR A 174 -2.97 -18.09 8.19
CA TYR A 174 -2.29 -16.81 7.95
C TYR A 174 -0.83 -16.86 8.41
N ARG A 175 -0.54 -17.25 9.66
CA ARG A 175 0.84 -17.35 10.19
C ARG A 175 1.72 -18.26 9.34
N LYS A 176 1.20 -19.43 8.94
CA LYS A 176 1.93 -20.39 8.09
C LYS A 176 2.24 -19.81 6.71
N ARG A 177 1.26 -19.20 6.04
CA ARG A 177 1.47 -18.55 4.74
C ARG A 177 2.45 -17.38 4.86
N PHE A 178 2.22 -16.49 5.82
CA PHE A 178 3.07 -15.32 6.07
C PHE A 178 4.53 -15.70 6.31
N SER A 179 4.79 -16.70 7.17
CA SER A 179 6.15 -17.19 7.43
C SER A 179 6.86 -17.69 6.16
N ARG A 180 6.16 -18.45 5.32
CA ARG A 180 6.70 -18.95 4.04
C ARG A 180 7.00 -17.81 3.07
N ILE A 181 6.07 -16.87 2.92
CA ILE A 181 6.21 -15.72 2.01
C ILE A 181 7.38 -14.83 2.47
N ARG A 182 7.47 -14.55 3.78
CA ARG A 182 8.56 -13.77 4.37
C ARG A 182 9.92 -14.42 4.10
N ARG A 183 10.03 -15.75 4.28
CA ARG A 183 11.26 -16.49 3.98
C ARG A 183 11.62 -16.36 2.50
N LYS A 184 10.68 -16.60 1.58
CA LYS A 184 10.92 -16.47 0.13
C LYS A 184 11.47 -15.07 -0.23
N MET A 185 10.89 -14.03 0.36
CA MET A 185 11.35 -12.65 0.14
C MET A 185 12.74 -12.40 0.73
N ALA A 186 12.98 -12.85 1.96
CA ALA A 186 14.26 -12.71 2.63
C ALA A 186 15.39 -13.44 1.90
N ASP A 187 15.13 -14.66 1.43
CA ASP A 187 16.10 -15.46 0.66
C ASP A 187 16.49 -14.73 -0.63
N PHE A 188 15.49 -14.21 -1.37
CA PHE A 188 15.73 -13.43 -2.59
C PHE A 188 16.55 -12.17 -2.31
N LEU A 189 16.14 -11.36 -1.34
CA LEU A 189 16.86 -10.13 -0.97
C LEU A 189 18.31 -10.44 -0.53
N SER A 190 18.50 -11.50 0.26
CA SER A 190 19.82 -11.90 0.76
C SER A 190 20.76 -12.33 -0.38
N GLN A 191 20.22 -13.03 -1.38
CA GLN A 191 20.98 -13.51 -2.53
C GLN A 191 21.34 -12.37 -3.51
N TYR A 192 20.38 -11.48 -3.79
CA TYR A 192 20.50 -10.56 -4.93
C TYR A 192 20.76 -9.10 -4.55
N CYS A 193 20.26 -8.63 -3.41
CA CYS A 193 20.31 -7.21 -3.05
C CYS A 193 21.46 -6.87 -2.10
N GLY A 194 22.37 -5.98 -2.52
CA GLY A 194 23.52 -5.55 -1.72
C GLY A 194 23.18 -4.57 -0.58
N GLU A 195 21.97 -4.01 -0.57
CA GLU A 195 21.48 -3.18 0.54
C GLU A 195 20.98 -4.02 1.73
N TYR A 196 20.57 -5.28 1.48
CA TYR A 196 19.97 -6.16 2.49
C TYR A 196 20.84 -7.37 2.82
N GLY A 197 21.62 -7.86 1.86
CA GLY A 197 22.49 -9.00 2.02
C GLY A 197 23.82 -8.79 1.30
N LEU A 198 24.44 -9.89 0.91
CA LEU A 198 25.72 -9.89 0.19
C LEU A 198 25.52 -9.94 -1.34
N GLY A 199 24.31 -9.62 -1.80
CA GLY A 199 23.97 -9.64 -3.20
C GLY A 199 24.67 -8.57 -4.02
N LYS A 200 24.77 -8.79 -5.32
CA LYS A 200 25.52 -7.91 -6.23
C LYS A 200 24.77 -6.66 -6.68
N CYS A 201 23.45 -6.61 -6.52
CA CYS A 201 22.65 -5.46 -6.93
C CYS A 201 22.97 -4.25 -6.04
N LYS A 202 23.41 -3.15 -6.66
CA LYS A 202 23.64 -1.86 -6.02
C LYS A 202 22.86 -0.79 -6.75
N CYS A 203 21.97 -0.08 -6.05
CA CYS A 203 21.04 0.86 -6.69
C CYS A 203 21.80 1.97 -7.47
N ARG A 204 22.88 2.49 -6.89
CA ARG A 204 23.73 3.54 -7.50
C ARG A 204 24.30 3.13 -8.86
N ASP A 205 24.69 1.88 -9.00
CA ASP A 205 25.31 1.33 -10.22
C ASP A 205 24.27 1.01 -11.30
N ARG A 206 22.97 1.05 -10.95
CA ARG A 206 21.87 0.65 -11.83
C ARG A 206 20.94 1.79 -12.22
N VAL A 207 21.26 3.03 -11.83
CA VAL A 207 20.41 4.20 -12.11
C VAL A 207 20.14 4.35 -13.61
N ASN A 208 21.17 4.41 -14.45
CA ASN A 208 20.97 4.60 -15.89
C ASN A 208 20.22 3.43 -16.55
N TYR A 209 20.52 2.19 -16.14
CA TYR A 209 19.78 0.99 -16.57
C TYR A 209 18.30 1.06 -16.18
N ALA A 210 18.01 1.51 -14.97
CA ALA A 210 16.64 1.66 -14.49
C ALA A 210 15.87 2.75 -15.25
N ILE A 211 16.53 3.86 -15.60
CA ILE A 211 15.93 4.93 -16.40
C ILE A 211 15.64 4.42 -17.83
N GLN A 212 16.61 3.73 -18.44
CA GLN A 212 16.47 3.16 -19.79
C GLN A 212 15.30 2.17 -19.88
N ASN A 213 15.12 1.35 -18.84
CA ASN A 213 14.03 0.36 -18.75
C ASN A 213 12.74 0.93 -18.14
N HIS A 214 12.62 2.26 -18.02
CA HIS A 214 11.43 2.95 -17.52
C HIS A 214 10.99 2.53 -16.11
N ARG A 215 11.92 2.10 -15.25
CA ARG A 215 11.64 1.78 -13.83
C ARG A 215 11.58 3.02 -12.94
N ILE A 216 12.32 4.06 -13.32
CA ILE A 216 12.34 5.37 -12.67
C ILE A 216 12.44 6.45 -13.75
N ASN A 217 11.95 7.66 -13.45
CA ASN A 217 12.02 8.80 -14.35
C ASN A 217 12.69 9.99 -13.64
N PRO A 218 13.84 10.49 -14.09
CA PRO A 218 14.50 11.64 -13.46
C PRO A 218 13.65 12.92 -13.47
N SER A 219 12.75 13.06 -14.46
CA SER A 219 11.84 14.21 -14.52
C SER A 219 10.61 14.06 -13.60
N GLN A 220 10.38 12.86 -13.04
CA GLN A 220 9.24 12.54 -12.19
C GLN A 220 9.63 11.52 -11.12
N LEU A 221 10.03 12.02 -9.95
CA LEU A 221 10.45 11.20 -8.82
C LEU A 221 9.24 10.87 -7.94
N ASP A 222 8.66 9.68 -8.11
CA ASP A 222 7.43 9.31 -7.42
C ASP A 222 7.65 9.07 -5.91
N PHE A 223 8.74 8.39 -5.53
CA PHE A 223 8.95 7.96 -4.15
C PHE A 223 9.70 8.98 -3.28
N THR A 224 10.71 9.65 -3.85
CA THR A 224 11.55 10.62 -3.12
C THR A 224 10.86 11.97 -2.97
N ALA A 225 9.97 12.35 -3.89
CA ALA A 225 9.18 13.58 -3.78
C ALA A 225 7.88 13.39 -2.98
N ALA A 226 7.40 12.16 -2.78
CA ALA A 226 6.18 11.90 -2.01
C ALA A 226 6.36 12.23 -0.52
N ALA A 227 5.34 12.88 0.05
CA ALA A 227 5.28 13.12 1.49
C ALA A 227 5.19 11.79 2.25
N VAL A 228 5.96 11.66 3.33
CA VAL A 228 6.03 10.45 4.16
C VAL A 228 5.20 10.68 5.41
N ILE A 229 4.39 9.68 5.78
CA ILE A 229 3.61 9.70 7.02
C ILE A 229 4.58 9.77 8.22
N SER A 230 4.28 10.61 9.22
CA SER A 230 5.15 10.74 10.38
C SER A 230 5.24 9.41 11.16
N VAL A 231 6.36 9.20 11.87
CA VAL A 231 6.57 8.00 12.70
C VAL A 231 5.46 7.87 13.76
N GLU A 232 4.94 8.98 14.28
CA GLU A 232 3.86 9.03 15.27
C GLU A 232 2.51 8.58 14.68
N GLN A 233 2.17 9.02 13.48
CA GLN A 233 0.97 8.58 12.74
C GLN A 233 1.05 7.10 12.35
N MET A 234 2.23 6.63 11.96
CA MET A 234 2.48 5.19 11.73
C MET A 234 2.31 4.37 13.02
N ILE A 235 2.69 4.95 14.16
CA ILE A 235 2.54 4.35 15.50
C ILE A 235 1.06 4.33 15.94
N GLU A 236 0.23 5.31 15.61
CA GLU A 236 -1.20 5.29 15.92
C GLU A 236 -1.97 4.16 15.19
N VAL A 237 -1.59 3.87 13.93
CA VAL A 237 -2.11 2.70 13.19
C VAL A 237 -1.59 1.38 13.81
N LYS A 238 -0.37 1.39 14.35
CA LYS A 238 0.35 0.25 14.94
C LYS A 238 -0.07 -0.08 16.38
N ASN A 239 -0.47 0.92 17.17
CA ASN A 239 -0.69 0.83 18.62
C ASN A 239 -1.93 0.02 19.05
N ALA A 240 -2.55 -0.72 18.14
CA ALA A 240 -3.64 -1.63 18.45
C ALA A 240 -3.21 -3.12 18.52
N MET A 241 -2.02 -3.53 18.05
CA MET A 241 -1.88 -4.92 17.56
C MET A 241 -0.48 -5.60 17.67
N GLU A 242 0.36 -5.30 18.66
CA GLU A 242 1.73 -5.88 18.71
C GLU A 242 1.89 -7.22 19.46
N GLU A 243 2.55 -8.17 18.80
CA GLU A 243 3.86 -8.71 19.23
C GLU A 243 4.80 -8.69 18.01
N ILE A 244 5.96 -8.02 18.11
CA ILE A 244 6.94 -7.95 17.02
C ILE A 244 7.89 -9.16 17.10
N ASP A 245 7.94 -9.95 16.04
CA ASP A 245 8.89 -11.06 15.80
C ASP A 245 10.16 -10.56 15.08
N ASP A 246 11.33 -11.15 15.36
CA ASP A 246 12.68 -10.64 15.03
C ASP A 246 12.89 -10.28 13.55
N LEU A 247 12.24 -11.00 12.63
CA LEU A 247 12.35 -10.77 11.20
C LEU A 247 11.55 -9.54 10.69
N SER A 248 10.75 -8.89 11.53
CA SER A 248 10.08 -7.62 11.18
C SER A 248 11.08 -6.47 10.98
N GLN A 249 12.27 -6.53 11.59
CA GLN A 249 13.28 -5.48 11.45
C GLN A 249 13.86 -5.39 10.04
N GLN A 250 13.91 -6.52 9.32
CA GLN A 250 14.46 -6.61 7.96
C GLN A 250 13.68 -5.77 6.94
N PHE A 251 12.43 -5.42 7.25
CA PHE A 251 11.56 -4.64 6.37
C PHE A 251 11.23 -3.24 6.89
N SER A 252 12.00 -2.75 7.87
CA SER A 252 11.84 -1.40 8.46
C SER A 252 12.01 -0.25 7.46
N PHE A 253 12.64 -0.50 6.32
CA PHE A 253 12.83 0.47 5.23
C PHE A 253 11.55 0.79 4.45
N CYS A 254 10.49 -0.01 4.60
CA CYS A 254 9.24 0.19 3.88
C CYS A 254 8.55 1.48 4.37
N LYS A 255 8.71 2.57 3.63
CA LYS A 255 8.04 3.85 3.91
C LYS A 255 6.54 3.77 3.65
N CYS A 256 5.78 4.52 4.44
CA CYS A 256 4.36 4.81 4.19
C CYS A 256 4.24 6.27 3.73
N TYR A 257 3.44 6.51 2.71
CA TYR A 257 3.31 7.80 2.04
C TYR A 257 1.95 8.43 2.34
N GLU A 258 1.87 9.74 2.39
CA GLU A 258 0.57 10.40 2.31
C GLU A 258 -0.09 10.08 0.96
N SER A 259 -1.41 10.01 0.91
CA SER A 259 -2.13 9.90 -0.36
C SER A 259 -1.82 11.11 -1.24
N THR A 260 -1.71 10.88 -2.55
CA THR A 260 -1.39 11.96 -3.49
C THR A 260 -2.46 13.05 -3.52
N ASP A 261 -2.09 14.24 -3.98
CA ASP A 261 -3.03 15.36 -4.14
C ASP A 261 -4.18 14.99 -5.09
N LYS A 262 -3.94 14.14 -6.09
CA LYS A 262 -4.98 13.65 -6.99
C LYS A 262 -6.02 12.79 -6.25
N VAL A 263 -5.60 11.92 -5.32
CA VAL A 263 -6.54 11.14 -4.49
C VAL A 263 -7.29 12.06 -3.53
N LYS A 264 -6.60 13.02 -2.89
CA LYS A 264 -7.19 14.01 -1.99
C LYS A 264 -8.24 14.87 -2.71
N GLN A 265 -7.87 15.46 -3.85
CA GLN A 265 -8.75 16.30 -4.69
C GLN A 265 -9.94 15.52 -5.25
N TYR A 266 -9.71 14.31 -5.78
CA TYR A 266 -10.81 13.47 -6.25
C TYR A 266 -11.85 13.26 -5.16
N PHE A 267 -11.41 13.02 -3.93
CA PHE A 267 -12.32 12.79 -2.83
C PHE A 267 -13.04 14.08 -2.40
N GLU A 268 -12.35 15.21 -2.35
CA GLU A 268 -12.98 16.52 -2.13
C GLU A 268 -14.06 16.82 -3.19
N ASP A 269 -13.74 16.61 -4.47
CA ASP A 269 -14.69 16.77 -5.58
C ASP A 269 -15.87 15.80 -5.45
N PHE A 270 -15.59 14.55 -5.10
CA PHE A 270 -16.60 13.53 -4.88
C PHE A 270 -17.55 13.93 -3.74
N LEU A 271 -17.04 14.40 -2.60
CA LEU A 271 -17.85 14.88 -1.48
C LEU A 271 -18.70 16.11 -1.82
N ASN A 272 -18.22 16.94 -2.74
CA ASN A 272 -18.94 18.10 -3.24
C ASN A 272 -19.92 17.77 -4.38
N SER A 273 -19.89 16.53 -4.89
CA SER A 273 -20.74 16.10 -5.99
C SER A 273 -22.19 15.84 -5.57
N THR A 274 -23.08 15.92 -6.55
CA THR A 274 -24.50 15.55 -6.41
C THR A 274 -24.69 14.07 -6.07
N VAL A 275 -23.74 13.21 -6.45
CA VAL A 275 -23.76 11.77 -6.15
C VAL A 275 -23.64 11.54 -4.66
N THR A 276 -22.71 12.21 -3.99
CA THR A 276 -22.55 12.10 -2.53
C THR A 276 -23.78 12.60 -1.79
N ASN A 277 -24.35 13.74 -2.20
CA ASN A 277 -25.61 14.23 -1.63
C ASN A 277 -26.74 13.21 -1.79
N THR A 278 -26.81 12.54 -2.95
CA THR A 278 -27.82 11.49 -3.20
C THR A 278 -27.60 10.26 -2.32
N VAL A 279 -26.36 9.80 -2.17
CA VAL A 279 -26.00 8.67 -1.29
C VAL A 279 -26.33 9.01 0.16
N MET A 280 -25.96 10.20 0.62
CA MET A 280 -26.25 10.67 1.98
C MET A 280 -27.75 10.87 2.23
N GLU A 281 -28.50 11.40 1.26
CA GLU A 281 -29.96 11.46 1.35
C GLU A 281 -30.62 10.07 1.38
N ALA A 282 -30.12 9.13 0.58
CA ALA A 282 -30.61 7.76 0.58
C ALA A 282 -30.37 7.06 1.93
N HIS A 283 -29.27 7.37 2.61
CA HIS A 283 -29.03 6.90 3.97
C HIS A 283 -29.98 7.56 4.98
N ARG A 284 -30.23 8.88 4.89
CA ARG A 284 -31.21 9.58 5.76
C ARG A 284 -32.62 9.02 5.66
N ARG A 285 -33.06 8.57 4.48
CA ARG A 285 -34.42 8.02 4.27
C ARG A 285 -34.61 6.58 4.76
N LYS A 286 -33.54 5.88 5.14
CA LYS A 286 -33.58 4.50 5.65
C LYS A 286 -33.58 4.39 7.19
N LEU A 287 -33.41 5.52 7.89
CA LEU A 287 -33.58 5.67 9.34
C LEU A 287 -35.00 6.14 9.64
#